data_AF-A0A964FD86-F1
#
_entry.id   AF-A0A964FD86-F1
#
_cell.length_a   1.000
_cell.length_b   1.000
_cell.length_c   1.000
_cell.angle_alpha   90.00
_cell.angle_beta   90.00
_cell.angle_gamma   90.00
#
_symmetry.space_group_name_H-M   'P 1'
#
loop_
_entity.id
_entity.type
_entity.pdbx_description
1 polymer ?
#
loop_
_entity_poly.entity_id
_entity_poly.type
_entity_poly.pdbx_seq_one_letter_code
_entity_poly.pdbx_strand_id
1 'polypeptide(L)'
;MQRCWNVPAGLRDAQELRVVLAAELAADGAVISGSIRLIEPVPAPDSRFQQAYEAGRRALLRCSPYSELPRDKFAQWRNIEVVFNPEGMVSW
;
A
#
# COMPACT_ATOMS: atom_id res chain seq x y z
N MET A 1 -9.67 -7.41 -6.92
CA MET A 1 -8.55 -6.73 -6.23
C MET A 1 -7.14 -7.25 -6.57
N GLN A 2 -6.94 -8.51 -6.98
CA GLN A 2 -5.58 -9.07 -7.25
C GLN A 2 -4.84 -8.49 -8.48
N ARG A 3 -5.48 -7.73 -9.36
CA ARG A 3 -4.93 -7.35 -10.69
C ARG A 3 -3.81 -6.31 -10.69
N CYS A 4 -3.66 -5.49 -9.64
CA CYS A 4 -2.61 -4.46 -9.60
C CYS A 4 -1.35 -4.89 -8.83
N TRP A 5 -1.40 -6.08 -8.25
CA TRP A 5 -0.42 -6.56 -7.29
C TRP A 5 0.75 -7.20 -8.02
N ASN A 6 1.93 -6.58 -7.92
CA ASN A 6 3.16 -7.13 -8.50
C ASN A 6 4.28 -6.98 -7.48
N VAL A 7 4.49 -8.02 -6.68
CA VAL A 7 5.58 -8.10 -5.69
C VAL A 7 6.90 -8.24 -6.47
N PRO A 8 7.88 -7.34 -6.26
CA PRO A 8 9.19 -7.46 -6.90
C PRO A 8 9.80 -8.83 -6.67
N ALA A 9 10.36 -9.45 -7.71
CA ALA A 9 10.88 -10.81 -7.64
C ALA A 9 11.97 -11.00 -6.56
N GLY A 10 12.80 -9.97 -6.33
CA GLY A 10 13.85 -10.01 -5.30
C GLY A 10 13.37 -9.93 -3.85
N LEU A 11 12.07 -9.78 -3.60
CA LEU A 11 11.49 -9.77 -2.25
C LEU A 11 10.81 -11.09 -1.90
N ARG A 12 10.64 -12.02 -2.86
CA ARG A 12 9.81 -13.23 -2.70
C ARG A 12 10.24 -14.18 -1.58
N ASP A 13 11.52 -14.16 -1.21
CA ASP A 13 12.07 -15.05 -0.16
C ASP A 13 12.32 -14.33 1.18
N ALA A 14 11.89 -13.07 1.31
CA ALA A 14 12.20 -12.23 2.46
C ALA A 14 11.03 -12.18 3.45
N GLN A 15 10.71 -13.32 4.07
CA GLN A 15 9.57 -13.52 4.98
C GLN A 15 9.43 -12.44 6.07
N GLU A 16 10.54 -11.81 6.47
CA GLU A 16 10.59 -10.77 7.51
C GLU A 16 10.24 -9.35 6.99
N LEU A 17 10.15 -9.14 5.67
CA LEU A 17 9.90 -7.82 5.07
C LEU A 17 8.41 -7.47 5.05
N ARG A 18 7.88 -7.20 6.25
CA ARG A 18 6.56 -6.59 6.44
C ARG A 18 6.70 -5.07 6.54
N VAL A 19 6.04 -4.34 5.64
CA VAL A 19 5.88 -2.88 5.74
C VAL A 19 4.41 -2.52 5.76
N VAL A 20 4.04 -1.49 6.52
CA VAL A 20 2.69 -0.93 6.56
C VAL A 20 2.75 0.48 5.99
N LEU A 21 1.92 0.74 4.99
CA LEU A 21 1.79 2.04 4.33
C LEU A 21 0.46 2.67 4.72
N ALA A 22 0.47 3.94 5.09
CA ALA A 22 -0.74 4.75 5.13
C ALA A 22 -0.88 5.54 3.83
N ALA A 23 -2.11 5.75 3.37
CA ALA A 23 -2.43 6.62 2.24
C ALA A 23 -3.83 7.24 2.39
N GLU A 24 -4.04 8.35 1.72
CA GLU A 24 -5.32 9.04 1.60
C GLU A 24 -5.91 8.85 0.20
N LEU A 25 -7.23 8.68 0.16
CA LEU A 25 -8.04 8.62 -1.05
C LEU A 25 -8.91 9.88 -1.16
N ALA A 26 -9.02 10.42 -2.36
CA ALA A 26 -10.02 11.42 -2.70
C ALA A 26 -11.41 10.77 -2.83
N ALA A 27 -12.48 11.59 -2.81
CA ALA A 27 -13.87 11.09 -2.83
C ALA A 27 -14.26 10.36 -4.13
N ASP A 28 -13.46 10.45 -5.18
CA ASP A 28 -13.57 9.68 -6.42
C ASP A 28 -12.80 8.35 -6.39
N GLY A 29 -12.16 8.03 -5.27
CA GLY A 29 -11.34 6.83 -5.06
C GLY A 29 -9.89 7.00 -5.52
N ALA A 30 -9.47 8.18 -6.00
CA ALA A 30 -8.09 8.41 -6.42
C ALA A 30 -7.13 8.47 -5.23
N VAL A 31 -5.97 7.80 -5.32
CA VAL A 31 -4.92 7.90 -4.29
C VAL A 31 -4.24 9.26 -4.38
N ILE A 32 -4.17 9.96 -3.25
CA ILE A 32 -3.40 11.20 -3.14
C ILE A 32 -1.93 10.83 -3.01
N SER A 33 -1.16 10.93 -4.11
CA SER A 33 0.20 10.38 -4.19
C SER A 33 1.17 10.89 -3.12
N GLY A 34 1.00 12.13 -2.66
CA GLY A 34 1.82 12.75 -1.60
C GLY A 34 1.44 12.33 -0.18
N SER A 35 0.30 11.66 0.02
CA SER A 35 -0.15 11.16 1.33
C SER A 35 0.47 9.81 1.70
N ILE A 36 1.03 9.10 0.71
CA ILE A 36 1.55 7.76 0.91
C ILE A 36 2.80 7.83 1.78
N ARG A 37 2.81 7.11 2.89
CA ARG A 37 3.91 7.10 3.85
C ARG A 37 4.11 5.72 4.49
N LEU A 38 5.35 5.39 4.78
CA LEU A 38 5.69 4.24 5.62
C LEU A 38 5.28 4.54 7.07
N ILE A 39 4.52 3.65 7.70
CA ILE A 39 4.12 3.78 9.10
C ILE A 39 4.71 2.69 9.99
N GLU A 40 5.05 1.54 9.42
CA GLU A 40 5.74 0.46 10.13
C GLU A 40 6.63 -0.34 9.16
N PRO A 41 7.88 -0.66 9.52
CA PRO A 41 8.65 -0.09 10.62
C PRO A 41 9.11 1.35 10.31
N VAL A 42 9.14 2.22 11.32
CA VAL A 42 9.70 3.57 11.23
C VAL A 42 10.65 3.80 12.42
N PRO A 43 11.95 4.12 12.20
CA PRO A 43 12.61 4.22 10.90
C PRO A 43 12.73 2.86 10.19
N ALA A 44 12.90 2.87 8.86
CA ALA A 44 13.14 1.64 8.09
C ALA A 44 14.48 1.00 8.53
N PRO A 45 14.52 -0.27 8.95
CA PRO A 45 15.72 -0.91 9.47
C PRO A 45 16.88 -1.00 8.48
N ASP A 46 16.58 -1.25 7.21
CA ASP A 46 17.57 -1.33 6.14
C ASP A 46 16.96 -0.96 4.77
N SER A 47 17.78 -1.00 3.73
CA SER A 47 17.40 -0.62 2.36
C SER A 47 16.32 -1.52 1.73
N ARG A 48 16.12 -2.74 2.23
CA ARG A 48 15.10 -3.67 1.72
C ARG A 48 13.70 -3.19 2.11
N PHE A 49 13.54 -2.64 3.31
CA PHE A 49 12.27 -2.04 3.76
C PHE A 49 11.90 -0.81 2.91
N GLN A 50 12.89 0.00 2.52
CA GLN A 50 12.68 1.11 1.59
C GLN A 50 12.24 0.62 0.19
N GLN A 51 12.86 -0.45 -0.31
CA GLN A 51 12.45 -1.04 -1.59
C GLN A 51 11.03 -1.64 -1.53
N ALA A 52 10.66 -2.27 -0.41
CA ALA A 52 9.32 -2.78 -0.17
C ALA A 52 8.28 -1.64 -0.11
N TYR A 53 8.61 -0.54 0.58
CA TYR A 53 7.82 0.68 0.59
C TYR A 53 7.57 1.22 -0.83
N GLU A 54 8.62 1.39 -1.64
CA GLU A 54 8.49 1.88 -3.02
C GLU A 54 7.73 0.91 -3.94
N ALA A 55 7.80 -0.40 -3.67
CA ALA A 55 6.99 -1.39 -4.36
C ALA A 55 5.50 -1.24 -4.01
N GLY A 56 5.18 -1.14 -2.72
CA GLY A 56 3.81 -0.92 -2.21
C GLY A 56 3.22 0.41 -2.70
N ARG A 57 3.98 1.50 -2.62
CA ARG A 57 3.61 2.82 -3.14
C ARG A 57 3.24 2.77 -4.62
N ARG A 58 4.07 2.13 -5.45
CA ARG A 58 3.76 1.96 -6.88
C ARG A 58 2.53 1.08 -7.11
N ALA A 59 2.30 0.07 -6.28
CA ALA A 59 1.11 -0.78 -6.37
C ALA A 59 -0.17 0.02 -6.10
N LEU A 60 -0.20 0.82 -5.02
CA LEU A 60 -1.32 1.70 -4.68
C LEU A 60 -1.65 2.66 -5.83
N LEU A 61 -0.62 3.31 -6.39
CA LEU A 61 -0.80 4.27 -7.48
C LEU A 61 -1.28 3.62 -8.78
N ARG A 62 -0.79 2.41 -9.13
CA ARG A 62 -1.25 1.69 -10.32
C ARG A 62 -2.70 1.24 -10.23
N CYS A 63 -3.19 1.00 -9.02
CA CYS A 63 -4.54 0.50 -8.77
C CYS A 63 -5.57 1.63 -8.59
N SER A 64 -5.09 2.86 -8.42
CA SER A 64 -5.92 4.06 -8.37
C SER A 64 -6.58 4.32 -9.74
N PRO A 65 -7.86 4.76 -9.78
CA PRO A 65 -8.75 5.01 -8.64
C PRO A 65 -9.55 3.77 -8.20
N TYR A 66 -9.85 3.68 -6.91
CA TYR A 66 -10.73 2.67 -6.31
C TYR A 66 -12.21 3.06 -6.47
N SER A 67 -12.70 3.05 -7.70
CA SER A 67 -14.02 3.56 -8.08
C SER A 67 -15.21 2.75 -7.55
N GLU A 68 -14.97 1.55 -7.02
CA GLU A 68 -16.02 0.67 -6.45
C GLU A 68 -16.39 1.04 -4.99
N LEU A 69 -15.72 2.02 -4.37
CA LEU A 69 -15.99 2.43 -2.99
C LEU A 69 -17.29 3.27 -2.89
N PRO A 70 -18.20 2.95 -1.95
CA PRO A 70 -19.43 3.73 -1.76
C PRO A 70 -19.14 5.17 -1.31
N ARG A 71 -19.55 6.16 -2.10
CA ARG A 71 -19.28 7.59 -1.84
C ARG A 71 -19.90 8.10 -0.53
N ASP A 72 -21.06 7.57 -0.15
CA ASP A 72 -21.76 7.87 1.10
C ASP A 72 -20.95 7.46 2.34
N LYS A 73 -19.97 6.55 2.18
CA LYS A 73 -19.08 6.08 3.24
C LYS A 73 -17.68 6.70 3.19
N PHE A 74 -17.48 7.80 2.46
CA PHE A 74 -16.15 8.41 2.26
C PHE A 74 -15.35 8.59 3.56
N ALA A 75 -15.98 9.06 4.64
CA ALA A 75 -15.31 9.25 5.92
C ALA A 75 -14.69 7.95 6.50
N GLN A 76 -15.20 6.77 6.10
CA GLN A 76 -14.75 5.46 6.58
C GLN A 76 -13.55 4.92 5.78
N TRP A 77 -13.36 5.35 4.53
CA TRP A 77 -12.32 4.79 3.64
C TRP A 77 -11.34 5.83 3.08
N ARG A 78 -11.53 7.13 3.38
CA ARG A 78 -10.62 8.20 2.93
C ARG A 78 -9.17 8.03 3.40
N ASN A 79 -8.97 7.30 4.50
CA ASN A 79 -7.66 6.96 5.04
C ASN A 79 -7.56 5.44 5.05
N ILE A 80 -6.51 4.90 4.44
CA ILE A 80 -6.27 3.45 4.39
C ILE A 80 -4.89 3.13 4.94
N GLU A 81 -4.79 1.95 5.55
CA GLU A 81 -3.52 1.32 5.90
C GLU A 81 -3.39 0.01 5.14
N VAL A 82 -2.22 -0.23 4.56
CA VAL A 82 -1.95 -1.39 3.71
C VAL A 82 -0.70 -2.10 4.16
N VAL A 83 -0.85 -3.36 4.54
CA VAL A 83 0.25 -4.24 4.90
C VAL A 83 0.81 -4.89 3.64
N PHE A 84 2.09 -4.65 3.37
CA PHE A 84 2.84 -5.27 2.30
C PHE A 84 3.81 -6.29 2.90
N ASN A 85 3.68 -7.55 2.49
CA ASN A 85 4.65 -8.61 2.77
C ASN A 85 4.88 -9.43 1.47
N PRO A 86 5.94 -10.24 1.40
CA PRO A 86 6.25 -11.00 0.19
C PRO A 86 5.45 -12.28 -0.03
N GLU A 87 4.72 -12.77 0.98
CA GLU A 87 3.76 -13.88 0.83
C GLU A 87 2.47 -13.45 0.12
N GLY A 88 2.17 -12.14 0.12
CA GLY A 88 0.99 -11.55 -0.49
C GLY A 88 0.24 -10.66 0.50
N MET A 89 -0.27 -9.53 0.01
CA MET A 89 -1.00 -8.54 0.81
C MET A 89 -2.10 -9.19 1.66
N VAL A 90 -2.11 -8.94 2.97
CA VAL A 90 -3.22 -9.27 3.86
C VAL A 90 -3.83 -7.94 4.30
N SER A 91 -5.04 -7.64 3.81
CA SER A 91 -5.84 -6.53 4.33
C SER A 91 -6.72 -7.04 5.46
N TRP A 92 -6.67 -6.39 6.62
CA TRP A 92 -7.68 -6.49 7.68
C TRP A 92 -8.45 -5.17 7.73
#